data_AF-A0A7W7D5F0-F1
#
_entry.id   AF-A0A7W7D5F0-F1
#
_cell.length_a   1.000
_cell.length_b   1.000
_cell.length_c   1.000
_cell.angle_alpha   90.00
_cell.angle_beta   90.00
_cell.angle_gamma   90.00
#
_symmetry.space_group_name_H-M   'P 1'
#
loop_
_entity.id
_entity.type
_entity.pdbx_description
1 polymer ?
#
loop_
_entity_poly.entity_id
_entity_poly.type
_entity_poly.pdbx_seq_one_letter_code
_entity_poly.pdbx_strand_id
1 'polypeptide(L)' 'MTWDDPIVCVCRHVSEDTIVRAIRAGADTLEKVRVTSGANTGCGGCADEIDELIEDVMSETCAPDLG' A
#
# COMPACT_ATOMS: atom_id res chain seq x y z
N MET A 1 -8.94 12.62 16.97
CA MET A 1 -10.20 11.94 16.60
C MET A 1 -10.39 12.11 15.11
N THR A 2 -9.60 11.36 14.34
CA THR A 2 -9.69 11.22 12.89
C THR A 2 -9.68 9.71 12.66
N TRP A 3 -10.81 9.17 12.18
CA TRP A 3 -11.11 7.75 12.05
C TRP A 3 -10.96 7.26 10.61
N ASP A 4 -10.04 7.87 9.85
CA ASP A 4 -9.82 7.55 8.44
C ASP A 4 -8.40 7.04 8.24
N ASP A 5 -8.27 6.00 7.39
CA ASP A 5 -6.98 5.48 6.96
C ASP A 5 -6.23 6.53 6.14
N PRO A 6 -4.90 6.68 6.32
CA PRO A 6 -4.12 7.69 5.62
C PRO A 6 -4.16 7.46 4.10
N ILE A 7 -4.29 8.55 3.33
CA ILE A 7 -4.25 8.52 1.86
C ILE A 7 -2.81 8.60 1.38
N VAL A 8 -2.31 7.47 0.86
CA VAL A 8 -0.97 7.35 0.28
C VAL A 8 -0.95 7.90 -1.16
N CYS A 9 -1.94 7.52 -1.99
CA CYS A 9 -2.01 8.02 -3.36
C CYS A 9 -3.06 9.13 -3.51
N VAL A 10 -2.66 10.38 -3.33
CA VAL A 10 -3.57 11.53 -3.42
C VAL A 10 -4.24 11.69 -4.79
N CYS A 11 -3.54 11.41 -5.89
CA CYS A 11 -4.10 11.54 -7.25
C CYS A 11 -5.22 10.54 -7.55
N ARG A 12 -5.16 9.36 -6.92
CA ARG A 12 -6.11 8.27 -7.13
C ARG A 12 -7.00 8.00 -5.92
N HIS A 13 -6.81 8.77 -4.86
CA HIS A 13 -7.51 8.64 -3.59
C HIS A 13 -7.44 7.21 -3.02
N VAL A 14 -6.24 6.64 -3.00
CA VAL A 14 -6.00 5.28 -2.48
C VAL A 14 -5.39 5.37 -1.09
N SER A 15 -6.01 4.69 -0.12
CA SER A 15 -5.56 4.60 1.27
C SER A 15 -4.44 3.58 1.46
N GLU A 16 -3.71 3.72 2.56
CA GLU A 16 -2.74 2.74 3.05
C GLU A 16 -3.36 1.35 3.20
N ASP A 17 -4.52 1.23 3.88
CA ASP A 17 -5.25 -0.05 4.02
C ASP A 17 -5.47 -0.73 2.67
N THR A 18 -5.87 0.04 1.65
CA THR A 18 -6.11 -0.52 0.31
C THR A 18 -4.82 -1.10 -0.30
N ILE A 19 -3.68 -0.43 -0.11
CA ILE A 19 -2.38 -0.88 -0.60
C ILE A 19 -1.92 -2.11 0.19
N VAL A 20 -1.99 -2.07 1.53
CA VAL A 20 -1.63 -3.19 2.41
C VAL A 20 -2.44 -4.44 2.08
N ARG A 21 -3.75 -4.30 1.86
CA ARG A 21 -4.62 -5.41 1.45
C ARG A 21 -4.25 -5.96 0.07
N ALA A 22 -3.84 -5.12 -0.87
CA ALA A 22 -3.33 -5.57 -2.16
C ALA A 22 -2.02 -6.36 -2.01
N ILE A 23 -1.10 -5.89 -1.16
CA ILE A 23 0.18 -6.57 -0.89
C ILE A 23 -0.08 -7.94 -0.26
N ARG A 24 -0.94 -8.00 0.78
CA ARG A 24 -1.37 -9.26 1.42
C ARG A 24 -2.08 -10.23 0.46
N ALA A 25 -2.69 -9.72 -0.61
CA ALA A 25 -3.27 -10.52 -1.68
C ALA A 25 -2.24 -11.00 -2.73
N GLY A 26 -0.96 -10.64 -2.58
CA GLY A 26 0.15 -11.07 -3.44
C GLY A 26 0.73 -9.98 -4.35
N ALA A 27 0.37 -8.71 -4.15
CA ALA A 27 0.96 -7.57 -4.86
C ALA A 27 2.30 -7.12 -4.22
N ASP A 28 3.31 -7.98 -4.27
CA ASP A 28 4.66 -7.81 -3.69
C ASP A 28 5.62 -6.94 -4.54
N THR A 29 5.10 -6.16 -5.49
CA THR A 29 5.89 -5.25 -6.31
C THR A 29 5.07 -4.01 -6.66
N LEU A 30 5.73 -2.88 -6.87
CA LEU A 30 5.07 -1.64 -7.29
C LEU A 30 4.20 -1.82 -8.53
N GLU A 31 4.62 -2.65 -9.49
CA GLU A 31 3.82 -2.97 -10.69
C GLU A 31 2.53 -3.70 -10.33
N LYS A 32 2.59 -4.75 -9.51
CA LYS A 32 1.40 -5.48 -9.08
C LYS A 32 0.48 -4.60 -8.23
N VAL A 33 1.02 -3.73 -7.39
CA VAL A 33 0.21 -2.77 -6.62
C VAL A 33 -0.54 -1.83 -7.57
N ARG A 34 0.12 -1.27 -8.59
CA ARG A 34 -0.55 -0.43 -9.61
C ARG A 34 -1.72 -1.15 -10.27
N VAL A 35 -1.52 -2.40 -10.68
CA VAL A 35 -2.56 -3.21 -11.34
C VAL A 35 -3.73 -3.49 -10.41
N THR A 36 -3.46 -3.71 -9.12
CA THR A 36 -4.46 -4.19 -8.16
C THR A 36 -5.23 -3.06 -7.49
N SER A 37 -4.55 -1.99 -7.07
CA SER A 37 -5.14 -0.87 -6.32
C SER A 37 -5.35 0.39 -7.17
N GLY A 38 -4.74 0.47 -8.35
CA GLY A 38 -4.71 1.68 -9.16
C GLY A 38 -3.76 2.78 -8.64
N ALA A 39 -3.11 2.58 -7.48
CA ALA A 39 -2.14 3.52 -6.93
C ALA A 39 -0.95 3.75 -7.88
N ASN A 40 -0.31 4.91 -7.75
CA ASN A 40 0.83 5.33 -8.57
C ASN A 40 0.61 5.42 -10.09
N THR A 41 -0.60 5.22 -10.62
CA THR A 41 -0.92 5.38 -12.06
C THR A 41 -1.16 6.84 -12.49
N GLY A 42 -0.66 7.80 -11.72
CA GLY A 42 -0.85 9.24 -11.88
C GLY A 42 0.47 9.99 -11.94
N CYS A 43 0.74 10.84 -10.93
CA CYS A 43 1.95 11.66 -10.88
C CYS A 43 3.22 10.89 -10.47
N GLY A 44 3.09 9.70 -9.89
CA GLY A 44 4.21 8.90 -9.40
C GLY A 44 4.72 9.25 -7.99
N GLY A 45 4.25 10.34 -7.38
CA GLY A 45 4.81 10.87 -6.12
C GLY A 45 4.62 10.02 -4.86
N CYS A 46 3.84 8.94 -4.92
CA CYS A 46 3.68 7.98 -3.82
C CYS A 46 4.45 6.68 -4.08
N ALA A 47 5.45 6.67 -4.97
CA ALA A 47 6.18 5.45 -5.35
C ALA A 47 7.01 4.92 -4.19
N ASP A 48 7.84 5.79 -3.60
CA ASP A 48 8.73 5.44 -2.48
C ASP A 48 7.92 4.94 -1.27
N GLU A 49 6.82 5.62 -0.93
CA GLU A 49 5.92 5.21 0.17
C GLU A 49 5.24 3.86 -0.09
N ILE A 50 4.89 3.53 -1.34
CA ILE A 50 4.37 2.20 -1.68
C ILE A 50 5.47 1.13 -1.57
N ASP A 51 6.70 1.44 -1.98
CA ASP A 51 7.82 0.51 -1.85
C ASP A 51 8.14 0.22 -0.37
N GLU A 52 8.13 1.24 0.49
CA GLU A 52 8.25 1.08 1.95
C GLU A 52 7.15 0.16 2.52
N LEU A 53 5.88 0.38 2.14
CA LEU A 53 4.77 -0.48 2.57
C LEU A 53 4.91 -1.94 2.09
N ILE A 54 5.46 -2.16 0.89
CA ILE A 54 5.75 -3.51 0.39
C ILE A 54 6.80 -4.17 1.28
N GLU A 55 7.89 -3.48 1.58
CA GLU A 55 8.96 -4.00 2.44
C GLU A 55 8.46 -4.31 3.85
N ASP A 56 7.71 -3.39 4.46
CA ASP A 56 7.14 -3.52 5.80
C ASP A 56 6.17 -4.71 5.87
N VAL A 57 5.17 -4.77 4.98
CA VAL A 57 4.17 -5.85 4.99
C VAL A 57 4.80 -7.21 4.72
N MET A 58 5.77 -7.28 3.80
CA MET A 58 6.46 -8.53 3.48
C MET A 58 7.35 -9.00 4.65
N SER A 59 7.95 -8.08 5.38
CA SER A 59 8.68 -8.34 6.63
C SER A 59 7.75 -8.78 7.77
N GLU A 60 6.57 -8.16 7.87
CA GLU A 60 5.52 -8.47 8.84
C GLU A 60 4.86 -9.83 8.63
N THR A 61 4.89 -10.42 7.44
CA THR A 61 4.39 -11.80 7.23
C THR A 61 5.09 -12.85 8.11
N CYS A 62 6.21 -12.54 8.77
CA CYS A 62 6.88 -13.39 9.76
C CYS A 62 6.38 -13.19 11.20
N ALA A 63 5.61 -12.14 11.50
CA ALA A 63 5.01 -11.89 12.81
C ALA A 63 3.50 -11.64 12.62
N PRO A 64 2.63 -12.62 12.88
CA PRO A 64 1.20 -12.32 12.94
C PRO A 64 1.00 -11.21 13.98
N ASP A 65 0.25 -10.19 13.58
CA ASP A 65 -0.01 -9.00 14.37
C ASP A 65 -0.47 -9.35 15.79
N LEU A 66 0.22 -8.74 16.75
CA LEU A 66 -0.28 -8.63 18.11
C LEU A 66 -1.41 -7.58 18.10
N GLY A 67 -2.65 -8.06 18.17
CA GLY A 67 -3.71 -7.59 19.08
C GLY A 67 -4.27 -6.19 18.88
#